data_AF-A0A7C2Y6T7-F1
#
_entry.id   AF-A0A7C2Y6T7-F1
#
_cell.length_a   1.000
_cell.length_b   1.000
_cell.length_c   1.000
_cell.angle_alpha   90.00
_cell.angle_beta   90.00
_cell.angle_gamma   90.00
#
_symmetry.space_group_name_H-M   'P 1'
#
loop_
_entity.id
_entity.type
_entity.pdbx_description
1 polymer ?
#
loop_
_entity_poly.entity_id
_entity_poly.type
_entity_poly.pdbx_seq_one_letter_code
_entity_poly.pdbx_strand_id
1 'polypeptide(L)'
;MDGESGVTTSSDDIWRKRFQLFLLVRLFGVATFLLGIAIAYTDLLRPGGWPLVGGLITIAGAIDAVFAPRLLKKMWQQRDQ
;
A
#
# COMPACT_ATOMS: atom_id res chain seq x y z
N MET A 1 8.61 -14.90 42.58
CA MET A 1 9.24 -13.68 42.03
C MET A 1 8.73 -13.58 40.62
N ASP A 2 7.53 -13.02 40.54
CA ASP A 2 6.63 -13.04 39.41
C ASP A 2 6.70 -11.66 38.77
N GLY A 3 7.15 -11.55 37.51
CA GLY A 3 7.30 -10.21 36.94
C GLY A 3 7.78 -10.03 35.50
N GLU A 4 7.75 -11.03 34.59
CA GLU A 4 8.35 -10.81 33.25
C GLU A 4 7.58 -11.25 31.99
N SER A 5 6.38 -11.84 32.06
CA SER A 5 5.78 -12.46 30.86
C SER A 5 4.50 -11.81 30.29
N GLY A 6 4.07 -10.65 30.79
CA GLY A 6 2.77 -10.07 30.42
C GLY A 6 2.76 -8.93 29.39
N VAL A 7 3.91 -8.34 29.03
CA VAL A 7 3.96 -7.05 28.30
C VAL A 7 4.43 -7.17 26.84
N THR A 8 5.05 -8.26 26.42
CA THR A 8 5.61 -8.38 25.06
C THR A 8 4.56 -8.67 23.99
N THR A 9 3.57 -9.51 24.29
CA THR A 9 2.58 -9.97 23.30
C THR A 9 1.76 -8.81 22.70
N SER A 10 1.30 -7.89 23.55
CA SER A 10 0.42 -6.80 23.11
C SER A 10 1.12 -5.80 22.20
N SER A 11 2.38 -5.44 22.50
CA SER A 11 3.15 -4.51 21.68
C SER A 11 3.62 -5.14 20.36
N ASP A 12 4.01 -6.41 20.38
CA ASP A 12 4.44 -7.14 19.19
C ASP A 12 3.29 -7.33 18.19
N ASP A 13 2.07 -7.63 18.67
CA ASP A 13 0.88 -7.75 17.83
C ASP A 13 0.53 -6.44 17.14
N ILE A 14 0.67 -5.32 17.85
CA ILE A 14 0.46 -3.97 17.29
C ILE A 14 1.49 -3.69 16.20
N TRP A 15 2.77 -3.99 16.45
CA TRP A 15 3.82 -3.77 15.45
C TRP A 15 3.64 -4.64 14.21
N ARG A 16 3.26 -5.91 14.40
CA ARG A 16 3.03 -6.88 13.33
C ARG A 16 1.84 -6.50 12.45
N LYS A 17 0.71 -6.08 13.03
CA LYS A 17 -0.45 -5.55 12.28
C LYS A 17 -0.09 -4.34 11.44
N ARG A 18 0.70 -3.41 11.99
CA ARG A 18 1.08 -2.19 11.28
C ARG A 18 2.05 -2.49 10.12
N PHE A 19 2.97 -3.42 10.29
CA PHE A 19 3.84 -3.91 9.22
C PHE A 19 3.05 -4.61 8.11
N GLN A 20 2.06 -5.45 8.47
CA GLN A 20 1.16 -6.08 7.50
C GLN A 20 0.34 -5.05 6.72
N LEU A 21 -0.22 -4.03 7.39
CA LEU A 21 -0.93 -2.94 6.73
C LEU A 21 -0.03 -2.18 5.76
N PHE A 22 1.21 -1.87 6.15
CA PHE A 22 2.18 -1.23 5.26
C PHE A 22 2.47 -2.07 4.01
N LEU A 23 2.68 -3.38 4.19
CA LEU A 23 2.89 -4.31 3.09
C LEU A 23 1.65 -4.40 2.19
N LEU A 24 0.45 -4.55 2.76
CA LEU A 24 -0.81 -4.62 2.03
C LEU A 24 -1.05 -3.39 1.17
N VAL A 25 -0.87 -2.20 1.76
CA VAL A 25 -1.03 -0.92 1.07
C VAL A 25 -0.03 -0.80 -0.09
N ARG A 26 1.22 -1.20 0.13
CA ARG A 26 2.24 -1.21 -0.91
C ARG A 26 1.93 -2.22 -2.02
N LEU A 27 1.48 -3.42 -1.65
CA LEU A 27 1.08 -4.46 -2.59
C LEU A 27 -0.13 -4.03 -3.41
N PHE A 28 -1.08 -3.35 -2.77
CA PHE A 28 -2.26 -2.78 -3.41
C PHE A 28 -1.87 -1.74 -4.46
N GLY A 29 -1.02 -0.77 -4.10
CA GLY A 29 -0.54 0.24 -5.06
C GLY A 29 0.22 -0.35 -6.25
N VAL A 30 1.06 -1.37 -6.02
CA VAL A 30 1.73 -2.10 -7.10
C VAL A 30 0.72 -2.84 -7.98
N ALA A 31 -0.31 -3.45 -7.38
CA ALA A 31 -1.36 -4.11 -8.12
C ALA A 31 -2.17 -3.13 -8.97
N THR A 32 -2.52 -1.94 -8.47
CA THR A 32 -3.20 -0.89 -9.26
C THR A 32 -2.31 -0.35 -10.38
N PHE A 33 -1.01 -0.19 -10.12
CA PHE A 33 -0.04 0.20 -11.16
C PHE A 33 0.02 -0.83 -12.29
N LEU A 34 0.18 -2.11 -11.95
CA LEU A 34 0.20 -3.20 -12.92
C LEU A 34 -1.14 -3.33 -13.65
N LEU A 35 -2.26 -3.13 -12.95
CA LEU A 35 -3.59 -3.11 -13.55
C LEU A 35 -3.74 -1.95 -14.55
N GLY A 36 -3.21 -0.77 -14.25
CA GLY A 36 -3.18 0.36 -15.18
C GLY A 36 -2.39 0.03 -16.46
N ILE A 37 -1.22 -0.61 -16.32
CA ILE A 37 -0.42 -1.09 -17.46
C ILE A 37 -1.21 -2.12 -18.26
N ALA A 38 -1.85 -3.08 -17.58
CA ALA A 38 -2.71 -4.05 -18.23
C ALA A 38 -3.80 -3.36 -19.03
N ILE A 39 -4.55 -2.41 -18.45
CA ILE A 39 -5.60 -1.66 -19.18
C ILE A 39 -5.03 -0.85 -20.36
N ALA A 40 -3.81 -0.31 -20.22
CA ALA A 40 -3.17 0.48 -21.28
C ALA A 40 -2.76 -0.37 -22.49
N TYR A 41 -2.25 -1.58 -22.25
CA TYR A 41 -1.61 -2.43 -23.27
C TYR A 41 -2.40 -3.69 -23.63
N THR A 42 -3.50 -3.98 -22.93
CA THR A 42 -4.40 -5.10 -23.26
C THR A 42 -5.77 -4.59 -23.65
N ASP A 43 -6.48 -5.38 -24.46
CA ASP A 43 -7.84 -5.09 -24.93
C ASP A 43 -8.92 -5.23 -23.85
N LEU A 44 -8.54 -5.13 -22.58
CA LEU A 44 -9.42 -5.35 -21.42
C LEU A 44 -10.64 -4.43 -21.41
N LEU A 45 -10.51 -3.19 -21.89
CA LEU A 45 -11.60 -2.20 -21.92
C LEU A 45 -12.13 -1.91 -23.33
N ARG A 46 -11.28 -2.02 -24.36
CA ARG A 46 -11.65 -1.73 -25.75
C ARG A 46 -10.68 -2.44 -26.70
N PRO A 47 -11.15 -3.04 -27.81
CA PRO A 47 -10.27 -3.52 -28.87
C PRO A 47 -9.44 -2.36 -29.45
N GLY A 48 -8.11 -2.50 -29.41
CA GLY A 48 -7.10 -1.47 -29.67
C GLY A 48 -6.48 -0.81 -28.43
N GLY A 49 -6.89 -1.19 -27.21
CA GLY A 49 -6.47 -0.56 -25.96
C GLY A 49 -6.97 0.88 -25.78
N TRP A 50 -6.95 1.39 -24.54
CA TRP A 50 -7.24 2.81 -24.26
C TRP A 50 -6.09 3.47 -23.49
N PRO A 51 -5.01 3.85 -24.21
CA PRO A 51 -3.74 4.24 -23.61
C PRO A 51 -3.85 5.43 -22.65
N LEU A 52 -4.75 6.38 -22.94
CA LEU A 52 -5.00 7.54 -22.08
C LEU A 52 -5.60 7.13 -20.73
N VAL A 53 -6.60 6.25 -20.72
CA VAL A 53 -7.26 5.81 -19.48
C VAL A 53 -6.35 4.88 -18.68
N GLY A 54 -5.73 3.91 -19.36
CA GLY A 54 -4.74 3.02 -18.73
C GLY A 54 -3.55 3.80 -18.17
N GLY A 55 -3.04 4.80 -18.89
CA GLY A 55 -1.98 5.69 -18.43
C GLY A 55 -2.37 6.49 -17.18
N LEU A 56 -3.59 7.05 -17.14
CA LEU A 56 -4.07 7.82 -15.99
C LEU A 56 -4.22 6.94 -14.73
N ILE A 57 -4.77 5.72 -14.89
CA ILE A 57 -4.88 4.73 -13.82
C ILE A 57 -3.49 4.27 -13.36
N THR A 58 -2.56 4.08 -14.29
CA THR A 58 -1.16 3.72 -13.97
C THR A 58 -0.50 4.81 -13.13
N ILE A 59 -0.64 6.08 -13.53
CA ILE A 59 -0.06 7.22 -12.80
C ILE A 59 -0.70 7.36 -11.42
N ALA A 60 -2.04 7.27 -11.33
CA ALA A 60 -2.74 7.32 -10.05
C ALA A 60 -2.31 6.16 -9.12
N GLY A 61 -2.23 4.93 -9.64
CA GLY A 61 -1.76 3.75 -8.92
C GLY A 61 -0.30 3.87 -8.47
N ALA A 62 0.58 4.41 -9.31
CA ALA A 62 1.97 4.70 -8.95
C ALA A 62 2.07 5.76 -7.84
N ILE A 63 1.28 6.83 -7.94
CA ILE A 63 1.23 7.88 -6.92
C ILE A 63 0.77 7.28 -5.60
N ASP A 64 -0.32 6.50 -5.58
CA ASP A 64 -0.80 5.84 -4.36
C ASP A 64 0.22 4.84 -3.79
N ALA A 65 0.88 4.05 -4.64
CA ALA A 65 1.92 3.10 -4.21
C ALA A 65 3.11 3.79 -3.51
N VAL A 66 3.42 5.03 -3.90
CA VAL A 66 4.55 5.81 -3.36
C VAL A 66 4.13 6.74 -2.22
N PHE A 67 2.92 7.30 -2.25
CA PHE A 67 2.42 8.21 -1.22
C PHE A 67 1.89 7.49 0.00
N ALA A 68 1.21 6.36 -0.17
CA ALA A 68 0.67 5.61 0.96
C ALA A 68 1.73 5.16 1.99
N PRO A 69 2.95 4.70 1.62
CA PRO A 69 4.00 4.43 2.61
C PRO A 69 4.55 5.70 3.27
N ARG A 70 4.50 6.87 2.60
CA ARG A 70 4.96 8.15 3.18
C ARG A 70 3.95 8.73 4.17
N LEU A 71 2.65 8.61 3.88
CA LEU A 71 1.56 9.02 4.78
C LEU A 71 1.52 8.19 6.05
N LEU A 72 1.71 6.86 5.94
CA LEU A 72 1.77 5.98 7.11
C LEU A 72 2.97 6.32 8.01
N LYS A 73 4.12 6.65 7.40
CA LYS A 73 5.32 7.10 8.13
C LYS A 73 5.11 8.44 8.84
N LYS A 74 4.38 9.38 8.21
CA LYS A 74 4.02 10.69 8.78
C LYS A 74 3.04 10.59 9.95
N MET A 75 2.03 9.74 9.84
CA MET A 75 1.07 9.50 10.94
C MET A 75 1.73 8.86 12.16
N TRP A 76 2.82 8.13 11.97
CA TRP A 76 3.56 7.54 13.08
C TRP A 76 4.43 8.55 13.84
N GLN A 77 5.12 9.44 13.12
CA GLN A 77 5.88 10.52 13.74
C GLN A 77 5.01 11.49 14.58
N GLN A 78 3.71 11.57 14.30
CA GLN A 78 2.78 12.39 15.08
C GLN A 78 2.26 11.73 16.35
N ARG A 79 2.38 10.39 16.50
CA ARG A 79 1.97 9.69 17.74
C ARG A 79 3.09 9.51 18.75
N ASP A 80 4.32 9.82 18.37
CA ASP A 80 5.51 9.78 19.24
C ASP A 80 5.88 11.18 19.80
N GLN A 81 5.02 12.20 19.63
CA GLN A 81 5.10 13.49 20.33
C GLN A 81 4.03 13.60 21.41
#